data_AF-A0A256YPW9-F1
#
_entry.id   AF-A0A256YPW9-F1
#
_cell.length_a   1.000
_cell.length_b   1.000
_cell.length_c   1.000
_cell.angle_alpha   90.00
_cell.angle_beta   90.00
_cell.angle_gamma   90.00
#
_symmetry.space_group_name_H-M   'P 1'
#
loop_
_entity.id
_entity.type
_entity.pdbx_description
1 polymer ?
#
loop_
_entity_poly.entity_id
_entity_poly.type
_entity_poly.pdbx_seq_one_letter_code
_entity_poly.pdbx_strand_id
1 'polypeptide(L)'
;MQVVNENILQTKNETRQDYRQRLQVHVQILQEVKESAPEAAQKGLSNALENSQKALGILEILELTRNKTFSVPIKKQPCICTMEYAPVCGVDGKVYPNACRARCAGVEVAYEMSIYDFNAEDPSKCNPAKGGLKGLLQEEAEKSKQKLNQTQTDTKETQEPRGQIHKEPQEQPEQQETQPARASITSSFIRTNTKP
;
A
#
# COMPACT_ATOMS: atom_id res chain seq x y z
N MET A 1 -0.11 -7.79 35.84
CA MET A 1 0.33 -7.60 34.44
C MET A 1 1.80 -7.17 34.30
N GLN A 2 2.35 -6.32 35.19
CA GLN A 2 3.75 -5.88 35.10
C GLN A 2 4.78 -7.03 35.23
N VAL A 3 4.60 -7.95 36.18
CA VAL A 3 5.52 -9.09 36.39
C VAL A 3 5.60 -10.03 35.18
N VAL A 4 4.48 -10.27 34.49
CA VAL A 4 4.45 -11.12 33.29
C VAL A 4 5.21 -10.45 32.14
N ASN A 5 5.11 -9.13 32.01
CA ASN A 5 5.79 -8.37 30.96
C ASN A 5 7.31 -8.34 31.18
N GLU A 6 7.77 -8.19 32.43
CA GLU A 6 9.19 -8.27 32.80
C GLU A 6 9.77 -9.65 32.53
N ASN A 7 9.06 -10.72 32.92
CA ASN A 7 9.49 -12.09 32.65
C ASN A 7 9.61 -12.38 31.15
N ILE A 8 8.65 -11.90 30.34
CA ILE A 8 8.71 -12.02 28.87
C ILE A 8 9.91 -11.26 28.30
N LEU A 9 10.19 -10.07 28.81
CA LEU A 9 11.32 -9.27 28.37
C LEU A 9 12.65 -9.92 28.73
N GLN A 10 12.75 -10.50 29.91
CA GLN A 10 13.92 -11.21 30.40
C GLN A 10 14.23 -12.45 29.54
N THR A 11 13.24 -13.31 29.31
CA THR A 11 13.40 -14.50 28.45
C THR A 11 13.78 -14.12 27.01
N LYS A 12 13.23 -13.02 26.48
CA LYS A 12 13.61 -12.51 25.15
C LYS A 12 15.08 -12.04 25.09
N ASN A 13 15.59 -11.43 26.17
CA ASN A 13 16.98 -11.00 26.24
C ASN A 13 17.93 -12.20 26.34
N GLU A 14 17.60 -13.19 27.16
CA GLU A 14 18.37 -14.43 27.31
C GLU A 14 18.44 -15.20 25.98
N THR A 15 17.31 -15.33 25.28
CA THR A 15 17.25 -15.99 23.95
C THR A 15 18.12 -15.28 22.92
N ARG A 16 18.13 -13.94 22.94
CA ARG A 16 18.96 -13.13 22.03
C ARG A 16 20.45 -13.30 22.33
N GLN A 17 20.82 -13.35 23.61
CA GLN A 17 22.19 -13.56 24.05
C GLN A 17 22.68 -14.97 23.68
N ASP A 18 21.88 -16.02 23.88
CA ASP A 18 22.19 -17.38 23.44
C ASP A 18 22.40 -17.45 21.93
N TYR A 19 21.50 -16.84 21.15
CA TYR A 19 21.63 -16.80 19.69
C TYR A 19 22.89 -16.05 19.24
N ARG A 20 23.24 -14.93 19.89
CA ARG A 20 24.49 -14.20 19.64
C ARG A 20 25.72 -15.07 19.91
N GLN A 21 25.77 -15.74 21.05
CA GLN A 21 26.90 -16.59 21.42
C GLN A 21 27.09 -17.74 20.43
N ARG A 22 26.00 -18.42 20.05
CA ARG A 22 26.04 -19.49 19.03
C ARG A 22 26.56 -18.98 17.68
N LEU A 23 26.13 -17.79 17.27
CA LEU A 23 26.54 -17.20 16.02
C LEU A 23 28.01 -16.75 16.04
N GLN A 24 28.52 -16.25 17.18
CA GLN A 24 29.94 -15.95 17.37
C GLN A 24 30.81 -17.20 17.24
N VAL A 25 30.41 -18.29 17.90
CA VAL A 25 31.08 -19.58 17.77
C VAL A 25 31.05 -20.08 16.32
N HIS A 26 29.92 -19.93 15.63
CA HIS A 26 29.81 -20.31 14.22
C HIS A 26 30.76 -19.51 13.33
N VAL A 27 30.85 -18.19 13.51
CA VAL A 27 31.81 -17.34 12.78
C VAL A 27 33.25 -17.77 13.01
N GLN A 28 33.61 -18.07 14.26
CA GLN A 28 34.94 -18.54 14.61
C GLN A 28 35.27 -19.87 13.91
N ILE A 29 34.34 -20.83 13.93
CA ILE A 29 34.48 -22.10 13.22
C ILE A 29 34.65 -21.87 11.71
N LEU A 30 33.86 -20.99 11.10
CA LEU A 30 33.98 -20.70 9.67
C LEU A 30 35.33 -20.08 9.32
N GLN A 31 35.91 -19.26 10.21
CA GLN A 31 37.24 -18.70 10.02
C GLN A 31 38.32 -19.80 10.09
N GLU A 32 38.28 -20.65 11.12
CA GLU A 32 39.22 -21.75 11.31
C GLU A 32 39.16 -22.76 10.14
N VAL A 33 37.94 -23.14 9.72
CA VAL A 33 37.76 -24.04 8.57
C VAL A 33 38.27 -23.37 7.28
N LYS A 34 38.15 -22.04 7.13
CA LYS A 34 38.57 -21.33 5.91
C LYS A 34 40.07 -21.37 5.70
N GLU A 35 40.84 -21.28 6.78
CA GLU A 35 42.29 -21.35 6.73
C GLU A 35 42.80 -22.75 6.37
N SER A 36 42.04 -23.80 6.71
CA SER A 36 42.38 -25.20 6.42
C SER A 36 41.76 -25.76 5.13
N ALA A 37 40.87 -25.01 4.47
CA ALA A 37 40.07 -25.51 3.35
C ALA A 37 40.78 -25.41 1.98
N PRO A 38 40.52 -26.37 1.06
CA PRO A 38 40.97 -26.27 -0.32
C PRO A 38 40.35 -25.05 -1.02
N GLU A 39 41.08 -24.47 -1.98
CA GLU A 39 40.70 -23.24 -2.69
C GLU A 39 39.29 -23.28 -3.30
N ALA A 40 38.88 -24.46 -3.78
CA ALA A 40 37.55 -24.71 -4.32
C ALA A 40 36.41 -24.44 -3.30
N ALA A 41 36.66 -24.65 -2.00
CA ALA A 41 35.67 -24.45 -0.93
C ALA A 41 35.73 -23.03 -0.33
N GLN A 42 36.83 -22.30 -0.52
CA GLN A 42 37.06 -20.99 0.11
C GLN A 42 36.01 -19.94 -0.28
N LYS A 43 35.48 -19.98 -1.51
CA LYS A 43 34.43 -19.06 -1.97
C LYS A 43 33.12 -19.28 -1.19
N GLY A 44 32.67 -20.53 -1.09
CA GLY A 44 31.46 -20.88 -0.34
C GLY A 44 31.57 -20.51 1.13
N LEU A 45 32.75 -20.74 1.70
CA LEU A 45 33.03 -20.46 3.09
C LEU A 45 33.16 -18.95 3.38
N SER A 46 33.69 -18.17 2.43
CA SER A 46 33.71 -16.71 2.51
C SER A 46 32.30 -16.12 2.49
N ASN A 47 31.41 -16.66 1.65
CA ASN A 47 30.01 -16.24 1.63
C ASN A 47 29.29 -16.60 2.93
N ALA A 48 29.52 -17.82 3.46
CA ALA A 48 28.95 -18.25 4.74
C ALA A 48 29.43 -17.38 5.91
N LEU A 49 30.73 -17.02 5.91
CA LEU A 49 31.33 -16.12 6.88
C LEU A 49 30.70 -14.73 6.80
N GLU A 50 30.59 -14.16 5.60
CA GLU A 50 29.98 -12.84 5.38
C GLU A 50 28.51 -12.82 5.83
N ASN A 51 27.73 -13.85 5.49
CA ASN A 51 26.34 -13.96 5.92
C ASN A 51 26.21 -14.06 7.44
N SER A 52 27.10 -14.83 8.08
CA SER A 52 27.12 -14.98 9.54
C SER A 52 27.52 -13.69 10.25
N GLN A 53 28.48 -12.94 9.69
CA GLN A 53 28.88 -11.62 10.17
C GLN A 53 27.76 -10.58 10.00
N LYS A 54 27.04 -10.59 8.87
CA LYS A 54 25.85 -9.75 8.66
C LYS A 54 24.77 -10.05 9.70
N ALA A 55 24.53 -11.32 10.02
CA ALA A 55 23.58 -11.70 11.05
C ALA A 55 24.00 -11.20 12.45
N LEU A 56 25.30 -11.21 12.80
CA LEU A 56 25.81 -10.59 14.03
C LEU A 56 25.56 -9.08 14.07
N GLY A 57 25.80 -8.39 12.94
CA GLY A 57 25.52 -6.96 12.82
C GLY A 57 24.04 -6.63 13.00
N ILE A 58 23.13 -7.47 12.48
CA ILE A 58 21.68 -7.30 12.69
C ILE A 58 21.33 -7.47 14.18
N LEU A 59 21.89 -8.46 14.87
CA LEU A 59 21.67 -8.64 16.30
C LEU A 59 22.16 -7.45 17.12
N GLU A 60 23.29 -6.87 16.74
CA GLU A 60 23.82 -5.65 17.35
C GLU A 60 22.86 -4.47 17.14
N ILE A 61 22.36 -4.26 15.93
CA ILE A 61 21.33 -3.24 15.66
C ILE A 61 20.06 -3.46 16.50
N LEU A 62 19.63 -4.71 16.69
CA LEU A 62 18.47 -5.05 17.53
C LEU A 62 18.71 -4.81 19.03
N GLU A 63 19.96 -4.84 19.48
CA GLU A 63 20.35 -4.44 20.84
C GLU A 63 20.41 -2.91 20.98
N LEU A 64 20.91 -2.22 19.96
CA LEU A 64 21.02 -0.76 19.92
C LEU A 64 19.67 -0.05 19.80
N THR A 65 18.70 -0.64 19.12
CA THR A 65 17.32 -0.13 19.10
C THR A 65 16.59 -0.28 20.45
N ARG A 66 17.10 -1.12 21.36
CA ARG A 66 16.60 -1.28 22.74
C ARG A 66 17.23 -0.27 23.72
N ASN A 67 18.51 0.06 23.51
CA ASN A 67 19.22 1.06 24.31
C ASN A 67 19.25 2.38 23.53
N LYS A 68 18.32 3.29 23.86
CA LYS A 68 17.89 4.50 23.12
C LYS A 68 18.98 5.58 22.84
N THR A 69 20.26 5.22 22.82
CA THR A 69 21.40 6.12 22.63
C THR A 69 22.45 5.44 21.74
N PHE A 70 22.13 5.25 20.46
CA PHE A 70 23.14 4.94 19.46
C PHE A 70 22.97 5.83 18.24
N SER A 71 23.63 6.98 18.28
CA SER A 71 23.89 7.77 17.09
C SER A 71 25.19 7.25 16.47
N VAL A 72 25.09 6.46 15.39
CA VAL A 72 26.25 6.26 14.52
C VAL A 72 26.68 7.64 14.03
N PRO A 73 27.95 8.04 14.18
CA PRO A 73 28.44 9.25 13.53
C PRO A 73 28.54 8.96 12.04
N ILE A 74 27.41 9.08 11.35
CA ILE A 74 27.40 9.17 9.90
C ILE A 74 28.14 10.47 9.60
N LYS A 75 29.38 10.37 9.10
CA LYS A 75 30.08 11.52 8.51
C LYS A 75 29.11 12.11 7.50
N LYS A 76 28.52 13.28 7.81
CA LYS A 76 27.69 14.02 6.86
C LYS A 76 28.59 14.31 5.66
N GLN A 77 28.47 13.50 4.62
CA GLN A 77 29.13 13.77 3.36
C GLN A 77 28.67 15.16 2.92
N PRO A 78 29.55 15.98 2.33
CA PRO A 78 29.14 17.25 1.78
C PRO A 78 28.01 16.98 0.78
N CYS A 79 26.90 17.68 1.00
CA CYS A 79 25.68 17.45 0.24
C CYS A 79 25.78 18.15 -1.11
N ILE A 80 26.26 17.40 -2.11
CA ILE A 80 26.41 17.87 -3.47
C ILE A 80 25.13 17.55 -4.23
N CYS A 81 24.35 18.59 -4.54
CA CYS A 81 23.12 18.48 -5.32
C CYS A 81 23.20 19.39 -6.54
N THR A 82 22.56 18.98 -7.63
CA THR A 82 22.32 19.83 -8.79
C THR A 82 21.36 20.97 -8.43
N MET A 83 21.40 22.04 -9.22
CA MET A 83 20.46 23.17 -9.12
C MET A 83 19.18 22.97 -9.93
N GLU A 84 18.95 21.76 -10.45
CA GLU A 84 17.72 21.41 -11.14
C GLU A 84 16.52 21.56 -10.20
N TYR A 85 15.46 22.16 -10.74
CA TYR A 85 14.21 22.36 -10.02
C TYR A 85 13.19 21.30 -10.45
N ALA A 86 13.09 20.25 -9.63
CA ALA A 86 12.17 19.13 -9.79
C ALA A 86 11.52 18.87 -8.41
N PRO A 87 10.51 19.68 -8.03
CA PRO A 87 10.04 19.74 -6.65
C PRO A 87 9.50 18.40 -6.17
N VAL A 88 9.70 18.11 -4.90
CA VAL A 88 9.20 16.89 -4.25
C VAL A 88 8.56 17.23 -2.91
N CYS A 89 7.50 16.50 -2.54
CA CYS A 89 6.93 16.59 -1.20
C CYS A 89 7.63 15.59 -0.28
N GLY A 90 8.21 16.06 0.82
CA GLY A 90 8.83 15.24 1.84
C GLY A 90 7.80 14.62 2.79
N VAL A 91 8.18 13.51 3.43
CA VAL A 91 7.35 12.88 4.49
C VAL A 91 7.13 13.78 5.70
N ASP A 92 7.93 14.84 5.84
CA ASP A 92 7.82 15.87 6.86
C ASP A 92 6.85 17.00 6.51
N GLY A 93 6.17 16.91 5.36
CA GLY A 93 5.21 17.92 4.89
C GLY A 93 5.84 19.16 4.27
N LYS A 94 7.14 19.12 3.92
CA LYS A 94 7.81 20.24 3.25
C LYS A 94 8.09 19.94 1.79
N VAL A 95 8.05 20.99 0.97
CA VAL A 95 8.50 20.90 -0.42
C VAL A 95 10.00 21.12 -0.50
N TYR A 96 10.69 20.22 -1.20
CA TYR A 96 12.11 20.36 -1.50
C TYR A 96 12.31 20.67 -2.98
N PRO A 97 13.29 21.51 -3.36
CA PRO A 97 13.51 21.89 -4.76
C PRO A 97 13.86 20.71 -5.67
N ASN A 98 14.46 19.66 -5.10
CA ASN A 98 14.68 18.37 -5.74
C ASN A 98 14.89 17.26 -4.71
N ALA A 99 14.79 16.01 -5.17
CA ALA A 99 14.98 14.81 -4.34
C ALA A 99 16.37 14.73 -3.69
N CYS A 100 17.40 15.31 -4.31
CA CYS A 100 18.72 15.38 -3.68
C CYS A 100 18.69 16.27 -2.43
N ARG A 101 18.08 17.45 -2.50
CA ARG A 101 17.95 18.36 -1.36
C ARG A 101 17.11 17.77 -0.22
N ALA A 102 16.06 17.00 -0.53
CA ALA A 102 15.29 16.26 0.47
C ALA A 102 16.17 15.26 1.23
N ARG A 103 16.89 14.39 0.50
CA ARG A 103 17.82 13.42 1.09
C ARG A 103 18.94 14.07 1.88
N CYS A 104 19.42 15.22 1.43
CA CYS A 104 20.42 16.02 2.13
C CYS A 104 19.94 16.61 3.44
N ALA A 105 18.65 16.91 3.54
CA ALA A 105 18.01 17.26 4.80
C ALA A 105 17.71 16.03 5.68
N GLY A 106 18.00 14.81 5.21
CA GLY A 106 17.66 13.55 5.88
C GLY A 106 16.18 13.21 5.82
N VAL A 107 15.47 13.73 4.80
CA VAL A 107 14.03 13.55 4.63
C VAL A 107 13.74 12.65 3.43
N GLU A 108 12.88 11.66 3.64
CA GLU A 108 12.40 10.77 2.58
C GLU A 108 11.35 11.49 1.71
N VAL A 109 11.32 11.17 0.42
CA VAL A 109 10.37 11.73 -0.53
C VAL A 109 9.06 10.95 -0.47
N ALA A 110 7.95 11.65 -0.22
CA ALA A 110 6.61 11.08 -0.26
C ALA A 110 6.10 10.92 -1.70
N TYR A 111 6.27 11.94 -2.54
CA TYR A 111 5.93 11.94 -3.98
C TYR A 111 6.61 13.09 -4.72
N GLU A 112 6.76 12.92 -6.04
CA GLU A 112 7.20 13.98 -6.96
C GLU A 112 6.08 14.97 -7.22
N MET A 113 6.41 16.26 -7.31
CA MET A 113 5.46 17.32 -7.62
C MET A 113 5.66 17.83 -9.04
N SER A 114 4.60 18.40 -9.63
CA SER A 114 4.73 19.10 -10.91
C SER A 114 5.35 20.48 -10.72
N ILE A 115 6.12 20.93 -11.71
CA ILE A 115 6.68 22.28 -11.75
C ILE A 115 5.61 23.37 -11.93
N TYR A 116 4.40 23.00 -12.34
CA TYR A 116 3.29 23.92 -12.61
C TYR A 116 2.34 24.09 -11.42
N ASP A 117 2.46 23.25 -10.38
CA ASP A 117 1.66 23.35 -9.15
C ASP A 117 2.28 24.30 -8.11
N PHE A 118 3.44 24.88 -8.41
CA PHE A 118 4.24 25.68 -7.50
C PHE A 118 3.96 27.18 -7.68
N ASN A 119 2.85 27.67 -7.11
CA ASN A 119 2.87 29.04 -6.62
C ASN A 119 3.60 28.99 -5.28
N ALA A 120 4.78 29.62 -5.20
CA ALA A 120 5.75 29.53 -4.11
C ALA A 120 5.27 30.02 -2.73
N GLU A 121 3.98 30.33 -2.57
CA GLU A 121 3.40 30.94 -1.37
C GLU A 121 2.56 29.97 -0.52
N ASP A 122 2.26 28.74 -1.00
CA ASP A 122 1.44 27.80 -0.23
C ASP A 122 2.14 26.45 0.05
N PRO A 123 2.94 26.36 1.13
CA PRO A 123 3.49 25.09 1.62
C PRO A 123 2.42 24.06 2.01
N SER A 124 1.14 24.43 2.12
CA SER A 124 0.02 23.52 2.45
C SER A 124 -0.30 22.51 1.35
N LYS A 125 0.26 22.65 0.15
CA LYS A 125 0.12 21.66 -0.94
C LYS A 125 0.92 20.38 -0.71
N CYS A 126 1.97 20.41 0.11
CA CYS A 126 2.68 19.19 0.48
C CYS A 126 1.93 18.50 1.62
N ASN A 127 1.10 17.53 1.27
CA ASN A 127 0.45 16.66 2.23
C ASN A 127 0.96 15.22 2.02
N PRO A 128 1.89 14.74 2.86
CA PRO A 128 2.47 13.41 2.71
C PRO A 128 1.44 12.30 2.89
N ALA A 129 0.27 12.56 3.50
CA ALA A 129 -0.83 11.60 3.58
C ALA A 129 -1.55 11.38 2.23
N LYS A 130 -1.40 12.30 1.28
CA LYS A 130 -1.87 12.13 -0.12
C LYS A 130 -0.84 11.45 -1.02
N GLY A 131 0.41 11.35 -0.54
CA GLY A 131 1.49 10.66 -1.24
C GLY A 131 1.46 9.15 -1.07
N GLY A 132 1.84 8.42 -2.13
CA GLY A 132 2.02 6.97 -2.10
C GLY A 132 0.73 6.14 -2.22
N LEU A 133 0.89 4.81 -2.13
CA LEU A 133 -0.20 3.84 -2.37
C LEU A 133 -1.43 4.09 -1.47
N LYS A 134 -1.21 4.60 -0.26
CA LYS A 134 -2.28 4.90 0.71
C LYS A 134 -3.07 6.16 0.32
N GLY A 135 -2.42 7.17 -0.25
CA GLY A 135 -3.07 8.38 -0.76
C GLY A 135 -3.87 8.13 -2.04
N LEU A 136 -3.34 7.33 -2.96
CA LEU A 136 -4.07 6.93 -4.18
C LEU A 136 -5.39 6.21 -3.87
N LEU A 137 -5.38 5.30 -2.89
CA LEU A 137 -6.58 4.60 -2.42
C LEU A 137 -7.56 5.55 -1.70
N GLN A 138 -7.04 6.55 -0.99
CA GLN A 138 -7.85 7.54 -0.28
C GLN A 138 -8.55 8.48 -1.28
N GLU A 139 -7.86 8.94 -2.33
CA GLU A 139 -8.44 9.80 -3.38
C GLU A 139 -9.51 9.08 -4.19
N GLU A 140 -9.33 7.78 -4.49
CA GLU A 140 -10.36 6.95 -5.12
C GLU A 140 -11.58 6.75 -4.21
N ALA A 141 -11.35 6.58 -2.89
CA ALA A 141 -12.42 6.48 -1.91
C ALA A 141 -13.20 7.80 -1.73
N GLU A 142 -12.53 8.95 -1.83
CA GLU A 142 -13.15 10.28 -1.75
C GLU A 142 -13.92 10.66 -3.03
N LYS A 143 -13.37 10.35 -4.22
CA LYS A 143 -14.08 10.47 -5.51
C LYS A 143 -15.35 9.61 -5.54
N SER A 144 -15.30 8.42 -4.94
CA SER A 144 -16.46 7.53 -4.82
C SER A 144 -17.55 8.10 -3.90
N LYS A 145 -17.18 8.81 -2.83
CA LYS A 145 -18.13 9.51 -1.93
C LYS A 145 -18.78 10.73 -2.59
N GLN A 146 -18.04 11.49 -3.39
CA GLN A 146 -18.61 12.63 -4.13
C GLN A 146 -19.64 12.18 -5.18
N LYS A 147 -19.36 11.08 -5.88
CA LYS A 147 -20.30 10.50 -6.86
C LYS A 147 -21.62 10.05 -6.22
N LEU A 148 -21.58 9.58 -4.96
CA LEU A 148 -22.78 9.21 -4.20
C LEU A 148 -23.64 10.42 -3.79
N ASN A 149 -23.02 11.56 -3.47
CA ASN A 149 -23.74 12.77 -3.07
C ASN A 149 -24.40 13.49 -4.26
N GLN A 150 -23.81 13.41 -5.45
CA GLN A 150 -24.43 13.93 -6.69
C GLN A 150 -25.66 13.12 -7.12
N THR A 151 -25.67 11.80 -6.90
CA THR A 151 -26.87 10.98 -7.19
C THR A 151 -28.04 11.25 -6.24
N GLN A 152 -27.78 11.82 -5.05
CA GLN A 152 -28.81 12.17 -4.06
C GLN A 152 -29.44 13.55 -4.27
N THR A 153 -28.76 14.47 -4.99
CA THR A 153 -29.33 15.78 -5.34
C THR A 153 -30.31 15.69 -6.51
N ASP A 154 -30.08 14.77 -7.45
CA ASP A 154 -30.95 14.57 -8.62
C ASP A 154 -32.28 13.86 -8.29
N THR A 155 -32.41 13.28 -7.08
CA THR A 155 -33.62 12.59 -6.62
C THR A 155 -34.50 13.41 -5.65
N LYS A 156 -34.11 14.66 -5.34
CA LYS A 156 -34.87 15.52 -4.40
C LYS A 156 -35.70 16.63 -5.03
N GLU A 157 -35.68 16.79 -6.36
CA GLU A 157 -36.49 17.80 -7.09
C GLU A 157 -37.80 17.26 -7.69
N THR A 158 -38.44 16.29 -7.06
CA THR A 158 -39.86 16.00 -7.34
C THR A 158 -40.60 15.72 -6.04
N GLN A 159 -40.83 16.78 -5.26
CA GLN A 159 -41.95 16.83 -4.31
C GLN A 159 -42.93 17.89 -4.80
N GLU A 160 -43.95 17.44 -5.54
CA GLU A 160 -45.24 18.16 -5.55
C GLU A 160 -46.03 17.82 -4.28
N PRO A 161 -46.85 18.74 -3.76
CA PRO A 161 -47.48 18.62 -2.46
C PRO A 161 -48.74 17.73 -2.48
N ARG A 162 -48.98 17.01 -1.38
CA ARG A 162 -50.19 16.22 -1.12
C ARG A 162 -51.34 17.09 -0.63
N GLY A 163 -52.52 16.87 -1.20
CA GLY A 163 -53.76 16.76 -0.43
C GLY A 163 -55.03 17.29 -1.10
N GLN A 164 -55.99 16.39 -1.41
CA GLN A 164 -57.30 16.29 -0.75
C GLN A 164 -58.15 15.16 -1.36
N ILE A 165 -59.06 14.61 -0.54
CA ILE A 165 -59.76 13.32 -0.70
C ILE A 165 -61.28 13.56 -0.93
N HIS A 166 -61.90 12.66 -1.71
CA HIS A 166 -63.35 12.32 -1.91
C HIS A 166 -64.20 13.13 -2.91
N LYS A 167 -64.69 12.46 -3.96
CA LYS A 167 -66.02 11.79 -4.05
C LYS A 167 -66.20 11.03 -5.38
N GLU A 168 -66.77 9.83 -5.33
CA GLU A 168 -67.51 9.14 -6.43
C GLU A 168 -68.89 9.84 -6.64
N PRO A 169 -69.73 9.59 -7.70
CA PRO A 169 -69.86 8.35 -8.51
C PRO A 169 -70.23 8.51 -10.02
N GLN A 170 -70.41 7.34 -10.69
CA GLN A 170 -71.16 7.04 -11.95
C GLN A 170 -70.36 7.21 -13.26
N GLU A 171 -70.41 6.33 -14.28
CA GLU A 171 -71.43 5.38 -14.74
C GLU A 171 -70.75 4.34 -15.70
N GLN A 172 -71.20 3.08 -15.70
CA GLN A 172 -70.95 2.06 -16.76
C GLN A 172 -71.88 2.35 -17.98
N PRO A 173 -71.75 1.76 -19.21
CA PRO A 173 -71.49 0.32 -19.43
C PRO A 173 -70.89 -0.16 -20.78
N GLU A 174 -70.74 -1.51 -20.88
CA GLU A 174 -70.83 -2.38 -22.08
C GLU A 174 -69.71 -2.35 -23.17
N GLN A 175 -69.25 -3.43 -23.82
CA GLN A 175 -69.77 -4.80 -24.05
C GLN A 175 -68.66 -5.74 -24.62
N GLN A 176 -68.74 -7.04 -24.30
CA GLN A 176 -68.66 -8.26 -25.17
C GLN A 176 -67.57 -8.40 -26.28
N GLU A 177 -67.03 -9.56 -26.68
CA GLU A 177 -67.11 -10.99 -26.33
C GLU A 177 -66.08 -11.76 -27.21
N THR A 178 -65.79 -13.02 -26.85
CA THR A 178 -65.42 -14.18 -27.72
C THR A 178 -64.03 -14.35 -28.38
N GLN A 179 -63.42 -15.53 -28.08
CA GLN A 179 -62.39 -16.27 -28.85
C GLN A 179 -63.06 -17.08 -30.02
N PRO A 180 -62.46 -18.09 -30.73
CA PRO A 180 -61.07 -18.60 -30.82
C PRO A 180 -60.56 -19.02 -32.25
N ALA A 181 -59.28 -19.45 -32.29
CA ALA A 181 -58.64 -20.51 -33.11
C ALA A 181 -58.69 -20.54 -34.66
N ARG A 182 -57.50 -20.73 -35.28
CA ARG A 182 -57.25 -21.84 -36.23
C ARG A 182 -55.75 -22.08 -36.52
N ALA A 183 -55.38 -23.36 -36.49
CA ALA A 183 -54.10 -23.91 -36.88
C ALA A 183 -54.03 -24.16 -38.41
N SER A 184 -52.83 -24.25 -38.97
CA SER A 184 -52.54 -25.15 -40.09
C SER A 184 -51.04 -25.48 -40.16
N ILE A 185 -50.80 -26.77 -40.31
CA ILE A 185 -49.54 -27.52 -40.34
C ILE A 185 -49.26 -27.88 -41.80
N THR A 186 -47.99 -27.85 -42.22
CA THR A 186 -47.39 -28.80 -43.19
C THR A 186 -45.87 -28.80 -42.97
N SER A 187 -45.30 -29.78 -42.26
CA SER A 187 -44.80 -31.09 -42.70
C SER A 187 -43.66 -30.99 -43.73
N SER A 188 -42.37 -31.11 -43.34
CA SER A 188 -41.55 -32.32 -43.06
C SER A 188 -40.68 -32.73 -44.25
N PHE A 189 -39.42 -33.06 -43.97
CA PHE A 189 -38.49 -34.07 -44.57
C PHE A 189 -37.05 -33.49 -44.57
N ILE A 190 -36.14 -33.79 -43.62
CA ILE A 190 -35.36 -35.04 -43.38
C ILE A 190 -34.54 -35.39 -44.63
N ARG A 191 -33.19 -35.46 -44.68
CA ARG A 191 -32.22 -36.27 -43.88
C ARG A 191 -30.77 -36.00 -44.40
N THR A 192 -29.76 -36.01 -43.50
CA THR A 192 -28.41 -36.67 -43.57
C THR A 192 -27.48 -36.44 -44.79
N ASN A 193 -26.14 -36.51 -44.77
CA ASN A 193 -25.09 -36.96 -43.86
C ASN A 193 -23.71 -36.56 -44.45
N THR A 194 -22.65 -36.64 -43.62
CA THR A 194 -21.24 -37.05 -43.93
C THR A 194 -20.31 -36.20 -44.82
N LYS A 195 -19.30 -35.60 -44.15
CA LYS A 195 -17.81 -35.61 -44.29
C LYS A 195 -17.13 -36.29 -45.52
N PRO A 196 -15.85 -35.97 -45.86
CA PRO A 196 -14.68 -35.84 -44.98
C PRO A 196 -14.14 -34.43 -44.73
#